data_AF-A0A1F8YIF3-F1
#
_entry.id   AF-A0A1F8YIF3-F1
#
_cell.length_a   1.000
_cell.length_b   1.000
_cell.length_c   1.000
_cell.angle_alpha   90.00
_cell.angle_beta   90.00
_cell.angle_gamma   90.00
#
_symmetry.space_group_name_H-M   'P 1'
#
loop_
_entity.id
_entity.type
_entity.pdbx_description
1 polymer ?
#
loop_
_entity_poly.entity_id
_entity_poly.type
_entity_poly.pdbx_seq_one_letter_code
_entity_poly.pdbx_strand_id
1 'polypeptide(L)'
;MHSEELEIYPIDHRGKVYSIITATDMTFREVRGMLDWLAGQDAFPPSPDDGFPGSGKLFTCVIEGVVLEVDVQGFEVLVLRRSGPE
;
A
#
# COMPACT_ATOMS: atom_id res chain seq x y z
N MET A 1 -6.15 24.70 3.57
CA MET A 1 -5.51 23.39 3.79
C MET A 1 -6.01 22.52 2.67
N HIS A 2 -5.17 22.22 1.67
CA HIS A 2 -5.54 21.21 0.69
C HIS A 2 -5.64 19.91 1.48
N SER A 3 -6.86 19.42 1.65
CA SER A 3 -7.07 18.00 1.88
C SER A 3 -6.39 17.34 0.69
N GLU A 4 -5.23 16.74 0.90
CA GLU A 4 -4.59 15.96 -0.16
C GLU A 4 -5.61 14.85 -0.49
N GLU A 5 -6.28 14.97 -1.63
CA GLU A 5 -7.35 14.05 -2.00
C GLU A 5 -6.71 12.67 -2.19
N LEU A 6 -7.11 11.71 -1.36
CA LEU A 6 -6.65 10.34 -1.50
C LEU A 6 -7.21 9.79 -2.81
N GLU A 7 -6.32 9.49 -3.73
CA GLU A 7 -6.66 8.87 -5.01
C GLU A 7 -6.48 7.35 -4.91
N ILE A 8 -7.33 6.61 -5.65
CA ILE A 8 -7.29 5.15 -5.69
C ILE A 8 -6.79 4.71 -7.05
N TYR A 9 -5.63 4.06 -7.06
CA TYR A 9 -5.00 3.53 -8.25
C TYR A 9 -5.05 2.00 -8.25
N PRO A 10 -5.88 1.37 -9.12
CA PRO A 10 -5.90 -0.07 -9.26
C PRO A 10 -4.66 -0.55 -10.04
N ILE A 11 -3.86 -1.42 -9.43
CA ILE A 11 -2.61 -1.95 -9.97
C ILE A 11 -2.68 -3.48 -10.06
N ASP A 12 -2.48 -4.00 -11.27
CA ASP A 12 -2.25 -5.44 -11.45
C ASP A 12 -0.81 -5.81 -11.08
N HIS A 13 -0.66 -6.77 -10.16
CA HIS A 13 0.63 -7.28 -9.74
C HIS A 13 0.54 -8.77 -9.38
N ARG A 14 1.41 -9.60 -9.98
CA ARG A 14 1.47 -11.06 -9.75
C ARG A 14 0.10 -11.78 -9.85
N GLY A 15 -0.75 -11.34 -10.77
CA GLY A 15 -2.07 -11.94 -11.03
C GLY A 15 -3.15 -11.56 -10.01
N LYS A 16 -2.94 -10.52 -9.20
CA LYS A 16 -3.93 -9.93 -8.31
C LYS A 16 -4.01 -8.43 -8.55
N VAL A 17 -5.20 -7.85 -8.34
CA VAL A 17 -5.42 -6.40 -8.42
C VAL A 17 -5.34 -5.82 -7.02
N TYR A 18 -4.45 -4.86 -6.83
CA TYR A 18 -4.29 -4.10 -5.59
C TYR A 18 -4.84 -2.69 -5.77
N SER A 19 -5.53 -2.18 -4.76
CA SER A 19 -6.00 -0.79 -4.74
C SER A 19 -5.02 0.03 -3.92
N ILE A 20 -4.17 0.81 -4.59
CA ILE A 20 -3.24 1.72 -3.92
C ILE A 20 -3.96 3.03 -3.65
N ILE A 21 -4.14 3.36 -2.39
CA ILE A 21 -4.83 4.57 -1.92
C ILE A 21 -3.74 5.52 -1.43
N THR A 22 -3.52 6.64 -2.11
CA THR A 22 -2.42 7.56 -1.77
C THR A 22 -2.78 8.98 -2.16
N ALA A 23 -2.30 9.94 -1.36
CA ALA A 23 -2.34 11.37 -1.66
C ALA A 23 -1.02 11.86 -2.29
N THR A 24 0.03 11.04 -2.21
CA THR A 24 1.37 11.35 -2.72
C THR A 24 1.61 10.68 -4.06
N ASP A 25 2.25 11.41 -4.99
CA ASP A 25 2.75 10.85 -6.23
C ASP A 25 3.85 9.82 -5.92
N MET A 26 3.67 8.61 -6.45
CA MET A 26 4.61 7.50 -6.25
C MET A 26 5.03 6.99 -7.62
N THR A 27 6.32 6.76 -7.76
CA THR A 27 6.84 6.14 -8.97
C THR A 27 6.39 4.68 -9.05
N PHE A 28 6.29 4.18 -10.27
CA PHE A 28 5.96 2.79 -10.52
C PHE A 28 6.92 1.79 -9.86
N ARG A 29 8.19 2.20 -9.65
CA ARG A 29 9.18 1.39 -8.94
C ARG A 29 8.88 1.30 -7.45
N GLU A 30 8.53 2.42 -6.82
CA GLU A 30 8.12 2.46 -5.41
C GLU A 30 6.90 1.57 -5.19
N VAL A 31 5.86 1.71 -6.03
CA VAL A 31 4.63 0.91 -5.92
C VAL A 31 4.92 -0.58 -6.09
N ARG A 32 5.69 -0.98 -7.12
CA ARG A 32 6.02 -2.40 -7.32
C ARG A 32 6.92 -2.94 -6.22
N GLY A 33 7.94 -2.21 -5.80
CA GLY A 33 8.83 -2.63 -4.73
C GLY A 33 8.08 -2.79 -3.40
N MET A 34 7.17 -1.87 -3.11
CA MET A 34 6.27 -1.92 -1.96
C MET A 34 5.40 -3.18 -1.99
N LEU A 35 4.71 -3.45 -3.11
CA LEU A 35 3.89 -4.64 -3.26
C LEU A 35 4.69 -5.94 -3.13
N ASP A 36 5.90 -5.99 -3.70
CA ASP A 36 6.79 -7.16 -3.60
C ASP A 36 7.24 -7.39 -2.15
N TRP A 37 7.62 -6.31 -1.45
CA TRP A 37 8.01 -6.36 -0.05
C TRP A 37 6.86 -6.82 0.85
N LEU A 38 5.66 -6.23 0.67
CA LEU A 38 4.45 -6.59 1.40
C LEU A 38 4.06 -8.06 1.14
N ALA A 39 4.17 -8.53 -0.11
CA ALA A 39 3.93 -9.92 -0.44
C ALA A 39 4.93 -10.86 0.26
N GLY A 40 6.18 -10.43 0.40
CA GLY A 40 7.19 -11.16 1.18
C GLY A 40 6.92 -11.21 2.70
N GLN A 41 6.14 -10.26 3.23
CA GLN A 41 5.73 -10.22 4.64
C GLN A 41 4.40 -10.94 4.92
N ASP A 42 3.81 -11.61 3.93
CA ASP A 42 2.47 -12.18 4.03
C ASP A 42 1.42 -11.12 4.44
N ALA A 43 1.60 -9.87 3.97
CA ALA A 43 0.77 -8.73 4.33
C ALA A 43 -0.65 -8.78 3.74
N PHE A 44 -0.89 -9.69 2.78
CA PHE A 44 -2.15 -9.84 2.05
C PHE A 44 -2.84 -11.17 2.41
N PRO A 45 -3.25 -11.39 3.68
CA PRO A 45 -3.96 -12.60 4.03
C PRO A 45 -5.29 -12.64 3.25
N PRO A 46 -5.71 -13.83 2.74
CA PRO A 46 -7.06 -13.98 2.25
C PRO A 46 -8.00 -13.76 3.43
N SER A 47 -8.67 -12.61 3.48
CA SER A 47 -9.67 -12.36 4.52
C SER A 47 -10.68 -13.50 4.47
N PRO A 48 -10.88 -14.25 5.56
CA PRO A 48 -12.03 -15.13 5.65
C PRO A 48 -13.26 -14.21 5.60
N ASP A 49 -14.12 -14.47 4.64
CA ASP A 49 -15.48 -13.97 4.52
C ASP A 49 -16.16 -13.92 5.90
N ASP A 50 -16.13 -12.78 6.60
CA ASP A 50 -17.07 -12.44 7.69
C ASP A 50 -16.84 -11.01 8.21
N GLY A 51 -17.62 -10.06 7.71
CA GLY A 51 -18.32 -9.04 8.51
C GLY A 51 -17.57 -8.07 9.44
N PHE A 52 -16.26 -8.18 9.63
CA PHE A 52 -15.50 -7.31 10.51
C PHE A 52 -14.52 -6.47 9.70
N PRO A 53 -14.57 -5.13 9.79
CA PRO A 53 -13.45 -4.30 9.37
C PRO A 53 -12.31 -4.58 10.35
N GLY A 54 -11.56 -5.65 10.10
CA GLY A 54 -10.33 -5.93 10.82
C GLY A 54 -9.44 -4.70 10.70
N SER A 55 -8.87 -4.28 11.82
CA SER A 55 -7.86 -3.22 11.84
C SER A 55 -6.83 -3.55 10.77
N GLY A 56 -6.63 -2.64 9.80
CA GLY A 56 -5.57 -2.76 8.82
C GLY A 56 -4.24 -3.02 9.51
N LYS A 57 -3.34 -3.73 8.82
CA LYS A 57 -1.99 -3.96 9.32
C LYS A 57 -1.11 -2.83 8.84
N LEU A 58 -0.51 -2.13 9.81
CA LEU A 58 0.51 -1.12 9.55
C LEU A 58 1.84 -1.79 9.24
N PHE A 59 2.44 -1.37 8.12
CA PHE A 59 3.76 -1.78 7.70
C PHE A 59 4.61 -0.54 7.40
N THR A 60 5.90 -0.67 7.69
CA THR A 60 6.90 0.31 7.29
C THR A 60 7.91 -0.38 6.40
N CYS A 61 8.00 0.04 5.14
CA CYS A 61 8.92 -0.53 4.17
C CYS A 61 9.84 0.54 3.59
N VAL A 62 11.03 0.13 3.15
CA VAL A 62 12.02 1.03 2.56
C VAL A 62 12.30 0.56 1.13
N ILE A 63 11.86 1.35 0.15
CA ILE A 63 11.96 1.05 -1.27
C ILE A 63 12.87 2.09 -1.93
N GLU A 64 14.02 1.65 -2.46
CA GLU A 64 15.03 2.53 -3.10
C GLU A 64 15.43 3.76 -2.25
N GLY A 65 15.43 3.64 -0.92
CA GLY A 65 15.76 4.74 0.00
C GLY A 65 14.57 5.62 0.40
N VAL A 66 13.37 5.32 -0.08
CA VAL A 66 12.11 5.94 0.34
C VAL A 66 11.45 5.08 1.42
N VAL A 67 11.15 5.69 2.55
CA VAL A 67 10.38 5.09 3.64
C VAL A 67 8.90 5.30 3.37
N LEU A 68 8.15 4.20 3.32
CA LEU A 68 6.72 4.18 3.11
C LEU A 68 6.05 3.58 4.35
N GLU A 69 5.16 4.34 4.95
CA GLU A 69 4.23 3.87 5.98
C GLU A 69 2.90 3.56 5.32
N VAL A 70 2.50 2.30 5.39
CA VAL A 70 1.31 1.81 4.70
C VAL A 70 0.41 1.03 5.64
N ASP A 71 -0.89 1.19 5.47
CA ASP A 71 -1.90 0.36 6.09
C ASP A 71 -2.47 -0.59 5.03
N VAL A 72 -2.42 -1.90 5.31
CA VAL A 72 -2.86 -2.93 4.38
C VAL A 72 -4.08 -3.64 4.92
N GLN A 73 -5.13 -3.66 4.11
CA GLN A 73 -6.37 -4.36 4.39
C GLN A 73 -6.79 -5.20 3.17
N GLY A 74 -6.58 -6.51 3.23
CA GLY A 74 -6.87 -7.40 2.11
C GLY A 74 -5.99 -7.11 0.90
N PHE A 75 -6.53 -6.51 -0.16
CA PHE A 75 -5.79 -6.04 -1.35
C PHE A 75 -5.74 -4.51 -1.47
N GLU A 76 -6.23 -3.81 -0.45
CA GLU A 76 -6.17 -2.36 -0.34
C GLU A 76 -4.90 -1.96 0.41
N VAL A 77 -4.16 -1.01 -0.15
CA VAL A 77 -2.90 -0.50 0.42
C VAL A 77 -3.04 1.01 0.53
N LEU A 78 -3.26 1.50 1.73
CA LEU A 78 -3.31 2.92 2.05
C LEU A 78 -1.90 3.41 2.39
N VAL A 79 -1.39 4.37 1.62
CA VAL A 79 -0.12 5.03 1.88
C VAL A 79 -0.38 6.21 2.81
N LEU A 80 -0.01 6.03 4.08
CA LEU A 80 -0.19 7.04 5.12
C LEU A 80 0.90 8.09 5.06
N ARG A 81 2.13 7.67 4.76
CA ARG A 81 3.28 8.56 4.69
C ARG A 81 4.32 8.06 3.71
N ARG A 82 4.89 8.99 2.97
CA ARG A 82 6.08 8.81 2.14
C ARG A 82 7.17 9.76 2.65
N SER A 83 8.37 9.25 2.91
CA SER A 83 9.51 10.04 3.35
C SER A 83 10.80 9.51 2.73
N GLY A 84 11.45 10.30 1.88
CA GLY A 84 12.64 9.86 1.15
C GLY A 84 13.09 10.90 0.13
N PRO A 85 14.16 10.61 -0.62
CA PRO A 85 14.58 11.48 -1.72
C PRO A 85 13.47 11.55 -2.79
N GLU A 86 13.18 12.76 -3.26
CA GLU A 86 12.29 13.03 -4.40
C GLU A 86 12.89 12.53 -5.73
#